data_AF-A0A7K2Y258-F1
#
_entry.id   AF-A0A7K2Y258-F1
#
_cell.length_a   1.000
_cell.length_b   1.000
_cell.length_c   1.000
_cell.angle_alpha   90.00
_cell.angle_beta   90.00
_cell.angle_gamma   90.00
#
_symmetry.space_group_name_H-M   'P 1'
#
loop_
_entity.id
_entity.type
_entity.pdbx_description
1 polymer ?
#
loop_
_entity_poly.entity_id
_entity_poly.type
_entity_poly.pdbx_seq_one_letter_code
_entity_poly.pdbx_strand_id
1 'polypeptide(L)'
;MKKLAWAARGMSAVSGAVLLGTLMAPSAVADDGPGSTMDPSSSMVAGKKCGARDVSSAAPDYVNFNTPVVFRVATDAQGHSFVNDSRNSGVWINLGLLANAPTCITDSALSVTEANPGILYITLLAENGVLHEAQCATSNTPFAPSNLVAACGSGFSILPNTPVV
;
A
#
# COMPACT_ATOMS: atom_id res chain seq x y z
N MET A 1 -28.60 -35.87 -19.87
CA MET A 1 -28.55 -34.40 -20.09
C MET A 1 -29.97 -33.86 -20.09
N LYS A 2 -30.40 -33.18 -19.02
CA LYS A 2 -31.74 -32.57 -18.92
C LYS A 2 -31.57 -31.05 -19.04
N LYS A 3 -32.05 -30.49 -20.15
CA LYS A 3 -32.07 -29.04 -20.41
C LYS A 3 -33.33 -28.46 -19.78
N LEU A 4 -33.16 -27.46 -18.91
CA LEU A 4 -34.25 -26.59 -18.49
C LEU A 4 -33.96 -25.21 -19.07
N ALA A 5 -34.70 -24.87 -20.13
CA ALA A 5 -34.81 -23.53 -20.64
C ALA A 5 -35.81 -22.78 -19.76
N TRP A 6 -35.42 -21.64 -19.23
CA TRP A 6 -36.37 -20.67 -18.69
C TRP A 6 -36.14 -19.33 -19.38
N ALA A 7 -37.17 -18.91 -20.11
CA ALA A 7 -37.30 -17.58 -20.66
C ALA A 7 -38.18 -16.77 -19.71
N ALA A 8 -37.69 -15.62 -19.25
CA ALA A 8 -38.56 -14.56 -18.78
C ALA A 8 -37.96 -13.21 -19.19
N ARG A 9 -38.72 -12.55 -20.06
CA ARG A 9 -38.53 -11.19 -20.54
C ARG A 9 -38.75 -10.22 -19.38
N GLY A 10 -37.89 -9.23 -19.25
CA GLY A 10 -38.10 -8.09 -18.36
C GLY A 10 -37.27 -6.90 -18.83
N MET A 11 -37.84 -6.07 -19.69
CA MET A 11 -37.31 -4.74 -19.95
C MET A 11 -37.81 -3.80 -18.85
N SER A 12 -36.87 -3.24 -18.08
CA SER A 12 -37.12 -2.02 -17.31
C SER A 12 -36.09 -0.99 -17.73
N ALA A 13 -36.49 -0.12 -18.64
CA ALA A 13 -35.83 1.16 -18.87
C ALA A 13 -36.14 2.07 -17.68
N VAL A 14 -35.14 2.38 -16.86
CA VAL A 14 -35.20 3.53 -15.94
C VAL A 14 -34.25 4.57 -16.49
N SER A 15 -34.83 5.52 -17.22
CA SER A 15 -34.21 6.78 -17.56
C SER A 15 -34.41 7.78 -16.41
N GLY A 16 -33.32 8.46 -16.04
CA GLY A 16 -33.36 9.83 -15.54
C GLY A 16 -33.32 10.01 -14.02
N ALA A 17 -32.16 10.41 -13.51
CA ALA A 17 -31.95 11.75 -12.96
C ALA A 17 -30.47 11.91 -12.57
N VAL A 18 -29.72 12.73 -13.32
CA VAL A 18 -28.43 13.27 -12.86
C VAL A 18 -28.75 14.39 -11.88
N LEU A 19 -28.62 14.10 -10.59
CA LEU A 19 -28.58 15.15 -9.57
C LEU A 19 -27.17 15.76 -9.59
N LEU A 20 -27.02 16.86 -10.33
CA LEU A 20 -25.97 17.85 -10.11
C LEU A 20 -26.21 18.50 -8.74
N GLY A 21 -25.82 17.79 -7.68
CA GLY A 21 -25.71 18.33 -6.33
C GLY A 21 -24.39 19.08 -6.21
N THR A 22 -24.45 20.41 -6.27
CA THR A 22 -23.35 21.27 -5.84
C THR A 22 -23.03 20.98 -4.38
N LEU A 23 -21.91 20.30 -4.12
CA LEU A 23 -21.32 20.27 -2.78
C LEU A 23 -20.88 21.69 -2.44
N MET A 24 -21.76 22.43 -1.78
CA MET A 24 -21.34 23.53 -0.91
C MET A 24 -20.54 22.89 0.23
N ALA A 25 -19.22 22.89 0.08
CA ALA A 25 -18.35 22.74 1.24
C ALA A 25 -18.61 23.94 2.16
N PRO A 26 -18.86 23.74 3.47
CA PRO A 26 -18.84 24.85 4.39
C PRO A 26 -17.46 25.48 4.36
N SER A 27 -17.40 26.77 4.05
CA SER A 27 -16.23 27.61 4.28
C SER A 27 -15.85 27.46 5.76
N ALA A 28 -14.77 26.72 6.03
CA ALA A 28 -14.09 26.87 7.29
C ALA A 28 -13.59 28.31 7.34
N VAL A 29 -14.19 29.09 8.23
CA VAL A 29 -13.75 30.43 8.60
C VAL A 29 -12.33 30.34 9.14
N ALA A 30 -11.33 30.60 8.29
CA ALA A 30 -10.05 31.09 8.75
C ALA A 30 -10.25 32.59 9.01
N ASP A 31 -10.12 32.96 10.28
CA ASP A 31 -10.10 34.33 10.76
C ASP A 31 -8.88 35.06 10.16
N ASP A 32 -9.07 35.75 9.03
CA ASP A 32 -8.09 36.68 8.47
C ASP A 32 -8.18 38.01 9.24
N GLY A 33 -7.50 38.08 10.37
CA GLY A 33 -7.14 39.35 11.00
C GLY A 33 -6.05 40.06 10.18
N PRO A 34 -6.17 41.37 9.88
CA PRO A 34 -5.20 42.06 9.06
C PRO A 34 -4.03 42.55 9.93
N GLY A 35 -2.80 42.13 9.63
CA GLY A 35 -1.63 42.71 10.30
C GLY A 35 -0.31 41.99 10.08
N SER A 36 0.34 42.32 8.97
CA SER A 36 1.77 42.62 8.84
C SER A 36 2.75 42.02 9.88
N THR A 37 3.61 41.10 9.46
CA THR A 37 5.05 41.36 9.23
C THR A 37 5.74 40.09 8.72
N MET A 38 6.61 40.25 7.71
CA MET A 38 7.54 39.24 7.27
C MET A 38 8.34 38.64 8.43
N ASP A 39 8.22 37.34 8.64
CA ASP A 39 9.27 36.54 9.27
C ASP A 39 9.90 35.64 8.20
N PRO A 40 11.09 35.98 7.65
CA PRO A 40 11.83 35.11 6.74
C PRO A 40 12.62 34.02 7.52
N SER A 41 12.00 33.46 8.56
CA SER A 41 12.58 32.41 9.41
C SER A 41 11.56 31.32 9.73
N SER A 42 11.03 30.70 8.68
CA SER A 42 10.55 29.31 8.76
C SER A 42 11.10 28.51 7.60
N SER A 43 12.43 28.49 7.55
CA SER A 43 13.22 27.38 7.03
C SER A 43 13.07 26.16 7.98
N MET A 44 11.83 25.73 8.23
CA MET A 44 11.60 24.33 8.52
C MET A 44 11.80 23.65 7.18
N VAL A 45 12.89 22.90 7.04
CA VAL A 45 13.18 22.04 5.89
C VAL A 45 11.86 21.46 5.41
N ALA A 46 11.35 21.96 4.28
CA ALA A 46 10.20 21.40 3.61
C ALA A 46 10.68 20.04 3.11
N GLY A 47 10.62 19.05 4.00
CA GLY A 47 11.10 17.70 3.75
C GLY A 47 10.45 17.25 2.46
N LYS A 48 11.27 17.02 1.44
CA LYS A 48 10.82 16.64 0.11
C LYS A 48 9.88 15.45 0.27
N LYS A 49 8.58 15.66 0.03
CA LYS A 49 7.58 14.59 0.09
C LYS A 49 7.87 13.67 -1.09
N CYS A 50 8.23 12.43 -0.79
CA CYS A 50 8.64 11.47 -1.81
C CYS A 50 7.45 10.75 -2.47
N GLY A 51 6.23 10.96 -1.99
CA GLY A 51 5.01 10.41 -2.60
C GLY A 51 3.72 10.77 -1.85
N ALA A 52 2.59 10.29 -2.39
CA ALA A 52 1.30 10.31 -1.70
C ALA A 52 1.15 9.06 -0.81
N ARG A 53 0.31 9.14 0.23
CA ARG A 53 0.00 8.01 1.11
C ARG A 53 -0.99 7.08 0.42
N ASP A 54 -0.62 5.82 0.19
CA ASP A 54 -1.53 4.82 -0.42
C ASP A 54 -1.31 3.40 0.13
N VAL A 55 -2.38 2.59 0.15
CA VAL A 55 -2.29 1.13 0.28
C VAL A 55 -2.08 0.58 -1.12
N SER A 56 -0.82 0.36 -1.43
CA SER A 56 -0.37 0.05 -2.78
C SER A 56 -0.77 -1.35 -3.24
N SER A 57 -0.79 -2.32 -2.33
CA SER A 57 -1.09 -3.71 -2.69
C SER A 57 -1.48 -4.58 -1.49
N ALA A 58 -2.23 -5.65 -1.77
CA ALA A 58 -2.57 -6.70 -0.82
C ALA A 58 -2.45 -8.08 -1.49
N ALA A 59 -1.89 -9.06 -0.79
CA ALA A 59 -1.72 -10.42 -1.29
C ALA A 59 -2.20 -11.43 -0.24
N PRO A 60 -3.07 -12.39 -0.61
CA PRO A 60 -3.47 -13.45 0.30
C PRO A 60 -2.33 -14.46 0.50
N ASP A 61 -2.25 -15.01 1.71
CA ASP A 61 -1.50 -16.24 1.93
C ASP A 61 -2.28 -17.42 1.34
N TYR A 62 -1.60 -18.29 0.61
CA TYR A 62 -2.21 -19.47 -0.02
C TYR A 62 -2.31 -20.66 0.94
N VAL A 63 -1.72 -20.53 2.14
CA VAL A 63 -1.77 -21.55 3.18
C VAL A 63 -2.84 -21.14 4.20
N ASN A 64 -3.97 -21.86 4.22
CA ASN A 64 -5.12 -21.71 5.14
C ASN A 64 -6.31 -20.86 4.64
N PHE A 65 -7.02 -21.36 3.62
CA PHE A 65 -8.29 -20.78 3.12
C PHE A 65 -9.40 -20.62 4.18
N ASN A 66 -9.36 -21.37 5.28
CA ASN A 66 -10.37 -21.29 6.33
C ASN A 66 -10.27 -20.01 7.17
N THR A 67 -9.08 -19.42 7.25
CA THR A 67 -8.84 -18.15 7.95
C THR A 67 -7.92 -17.30 7.06
N PRO A 68 -8.47 -16.59 6.08
CA PRO A 68 -7.66 -15.96 5.04
C PRO A 68 -6.69 -14.95 5.66
N VAL A 69 -5.40 -15.24 5.55
CA VAL A 69 -4.33 -14.31 5.90
C VAL A 69 -4.10 -13.40 4.71
N VAL A 70 -4.01 -12.10 4.95
CA VAL A 70 -3.77 -11.09 3.93
C VAL A 70 -2.60 -10.23 4.38
N PHE A 71 -1.57 -10.19 3.55
CA PHE A 71 -0.48 -9.24 3.68
C PHE A 71 -0.86 -7.95 2.94
N ARG A 72 -0.52 -6.80 3.52
CA ARG A 72 -0.75 -5.47 2.90
C ARG A 72 0.55 -4.68 2.94
N VAL A 73 0.76 -3.86 1.92
CA VAL A 73 1.84 -2.89 1.89
C VAL A 73 1.27 -1.50 1.69
N ALA A 74 1.86 -0.53 2.36
CA ALA A 74 1.48 0.87 2.23
C ALA A 74 2.71 1.77 2.32
N THR A 75 2.60 2.96 1.74
CA THR A 75 3.59 4.03 1.87
C THR A 75 3.00 5.24 2.59
N ASP A 76 3.83 5.97 3.32
CA ASP A 76 3.44 7.27 3.90
C ASP A 76 3.86 8.44 2.99
N ALA A 77 3.46 9.66 3.38
CA ALA A 77 3.78 10.88 2.62
C ALA A 77 5.29 11.24 2.63
N GLN A 78 6.08 10.57 3.48
CA GLN A 78 7.54 10.72 3.54
C GLN A 78 8.25 9.68 2.66
N GLY A 79 7.51 8.75 2.05
CA GLY A 79 8.06 7.67 1.24
C GLY A 79 8.63 6.53 2.07
N HIS A 80 8.22 6.36 3.33
CA HIS A 80 8.49 5.14 4.09
C HIS A 80 7.47 4.07 3.69
N SER A 81 7.90 2.82 3.63
CA SER A 81 7.03 1.68 3.34
C SER A 81 6.80 0.81 4.58
N PHE A 82 5.60 0.24 4.65
CA PHE A 82 5.15 -0.54 5.79
C PHE A 82 4.46 -1.81 5.32
N VAL A 83 4.69 -2.92 6.02
CA VAL A 83 3.97 -4.18 5.81
C VAL A 83 3.04 -4.46 6.98
N ASN A 84 1.85 -4.98 6.68
CA ASN A 84 0.89 -5.48 7.65
C ASN A 84 0.57 -6.95 7.36
N ASP A 85 0.56 -7.75 8.41
CA ASP A 85 0.01 -9.10 8.43
C ASP A 85 -1.37 -9.04 9.09
N SER A 86 -2.42 -9.53 8.40
CA SER A 86 -3.80 -9.46 8.92
C SER A 86 -4.02 -10.18 10.23
N ARG A 87 -3.15 -11.13 10.60
CA ARG A 87 -3.20 -11.83 11.90
C ARG A 87 -2.75 -10.92 13.04
N ASN A 88 -2.04 -9.83 12.74
CA ASN A 88 -1.59 -8.82 13.68
C ASN A 88 -2.27 -7.48 13.35
N SER A 89 -3.60 -7.44 13.50
CA SER A 89 -4.42 -6.29 13.13
C SER A 89 -3.95 -5.01 13.81
N GLY A 90 -3.72 -3.96 13.02
CA GLY A 90 -3.28 -2.65 13.53
C GLY A 90 -1.76 -2.46 13.62
N VAL A 91 -0.97 -3.52 13.41
CA VAL A 91 0.50 -3.41 13.38
C VAL A 91 0.98 -3.21 11.96
N TRP A 92 1.56 -2.03 11.71
CA TRP A 92 2.27 -1.69 10.48
C TRP A 92 3.76 -1.64 10.77
N ILE A 93 4.52 -2.56 10.17
CA ILE A 93 5.94 -2.74 10.44
C ILE A 93 6.72 -1.95 9.40
N ASN A 94 7.60 -1.05 9.83
CA ASN A 94 8.44 -0.27 8.94
C ASN A 94 9.42 -1.19 8.19
N LEU A 95 9.38 -1.18 6.86
CA LEU A 95 10.25 -1.99 6.01
C LEU A 95 11.69 -1.46 5.94
N GLY A 96 11.92 -0.23 6.40
CA GLY A 96 13.26 0.33 6.63
C GLY A 96 14.08 -0.40 7.69
N LEU A 97 13.48 -1.35 8.43
CA LEU A 97 14.20 -2.28 9.31
C LEU A 97 14.98 -3.34 8.52
N LEU A 98 14.63 -3.58 7.25
CA LEU A 98 15.30 -4.55 6.41
C LEU A 98 16.58 -3.96 5.81
N ALA A 99 17.61 -4.79 5.68
CA ALA A 99 18.85 -4.38 5.04
C ALA A 99 18.58 -3.91 3.59
N ASN A 100 19.32 -2.88 3.16
CA ASN A 100 19.25 -2.28 1.83
C ASN A 100 17.87 -1.73 1.44
N ALA A 101 16.99 -1.45 2.41
CA ALA A 101 15.72 -0.82 2.11
C ALA A 101 15.94 0.52 1.39
N PRO A 102 15.34 0.73 0.20
CA PRO A 102 15.43 2.00 -0.49
C PRO A 102 14.79 3.12 0.32
N THR A 103 15.22 4.36 0.05
CA THR A 103 14.59 5.57 0.57
C THR A 103 13.68 6.18 -0.51
N CYS A 104 12.69 6.96 -0.08
CA CYS A 104 11.78 7.68 -0.99
C CYS A 104 11.05 6.76 -1.95
N ILE A 105 10.19 5.91 -1.38
CA ILE A 105 9.37 4.95 -2.13
C ILE A 105 8.19 5.65 -2.78
N THR A 106 8.01 5.44 -4.08
CA THR A 106 6.92 6.02 -4.88
C THR A 106 5.82 5.00 -5.17
N ASP A 107 6.13 3.71 -5.20
CA ASP A 107 5.17 2.63 -5.40
C ASP A 107 5.62 1.36 -4.67
N SER A 108 4.68 0.47 -4.35
CA SER A 108 4.95 -0.82 -3.73
C SER A 108 3.98 -1.90 -4.20
N ALA A 109 4.45 -3.14 -4.21
CA ALA A 109 3.65 -4.30 -4.61
C ALA A 109 3.95 -5.51 -3.74
N LEU A 110 2.97 -6.39 -3.60
CA LEU A 110 3.10 -7.67 -2.93
C LEU A 110 2.73 -8.82 -3.87
N SER A 111 3.43 -9.95 -3.71
CA SER A 111 2.97 -11.24 -4.22
C SER A 111 3.36 -12.35 -3.25
N VAL A 112 2.63 -13.47 -3.28
CA VAL A 112 2.90 -14.63 -2.44
C VAL A 112 2.92 -15.88 -3.30
N THR A 113 3.89 -16.77 -3.10
CA THR A 113 3.91 -18.06 -3.81
C THR A 113 2.84 -19.01 -3.30
N GLU A 114 2.30 -19.81 -4.21
CA GLU A 114 1.39 -20.92 -3.90
C GLU A 114 2.17 -22.13 -3.34
N ALA A 115 2.80 -21.97 -2.19
CA ALA A 115 3.58 -23.01 -1.50
C ALA A 115 3.28 -23.03 0.00
N ASN A 116 3.66 -24.12 0.70
CA ASN A 116 3.49 -24.25 2.15
C ASN A 116 4.82 -24.64 2.83
N PRO A 117 5.50 -23.72 3.54
CA PRO A 117 5.18 -22.29 3.61
C PRO A 117 5.43 -21.57 2.27
N GLY A 118 4.70 -20.48 2.04
CA GLY A 118 4.91 -19.59 0.91
C GLY A 118 6.05 -18.61 1.13
N ILE A 119 6.41 -17.87 0.09
CA ILE A 119 7.34 -16.75 0.11
C ILE A 119 6.53 -15.49 -0.21
N LEU A 120 6.57 -14.50 0.67
CA LEU A 120 6.06 -13.15 0.42
C LEU A 120 7.16 -12.35 -0.28
N TYR A 121 6.88 -11.89 -1.48
CA TYR A 121 7.69 -10.95 -2.22
C TYR A 121 7.18 -9.54 -1.97
N ILE A 122 8.06 -8.66 -1.52
CA ILE A 122 7.78 -7.25 -1.30
C ILE A 122 8.62 -6.46 -2.30
N THR A 123 7.97 -5.80 -3.24
CA THR A 123 8.64 -4.99 -4.26
C THR A 123 8.40 -3.50 -3.97
N LEU A 124 9.46 -2.70 -3.99
CA LEU A 124 9.42 -1.26 -3.77
C LEU A 124 10.03 -0.54 -4.98
N LEU A 125 9.35 0.46 -5.51
CA LEU A 125 9.88 1.39 -6.50
C LEU A 125 10.40 2.63 -5.79
N ALA A 126 11.69 2.91 -5.95
CA ALA A 126 12.31 4.13 -5.44
C ALA A 126 12.15 5.30 -6.44
N GLU A 127 12.24 6.55 -5.94
CA GLU A 127 12.14 7.77 -6.77
C GLU A 127 13.13 7.78 -7.96
N ASN A 128 14.27 7.10 -7.84
CA ASN A 128 15.27 6.98 -8.91
C ASN A 128 14.88 5.99 -10.03
N GLY A 129 13.69 5.40 -9.98
CA GLY A 129 13.19 4.44 -10.96
C GLY A 129 13.69 3.01 -10.76
N VAL A 130 14.43 2.71 -9.69
CA VAL A 130 14.96 1.37 -9.41
C VAL A 130 13.96 0.57 -8.56
N LEU A 131 13.69 -0.68 -8.97
CA LEU A 131 12.90 -1.62 -8.20
C LEU A 131 13.80 -2.42 -7.26
N HIS A 132 13.34 -2.58 -6.03
CA HIS A 132 13.98 -3.39 -5.01
C HIS A 132 13.01 -4.46 -4.52
N GLU A 133 13.49 -5.68 -4.31
CA GLU A 133 12.69 -6.81 -3.84
C GLU A 133 13.29 -7.44 -2.58
N ALA A 134 12.43 -7.67 -1.59
CA ALA A 134 12.72 -8.51 -0.44
C ALA A 134 11.86 -9.78 -0.50
N GLN A 135 12.43 -10.90 -0.08
CA GLN A 135 11.76 -12.20 -0.03
C GLN A 135 11.65 -12.66 1.42
N CYS A 136 10.43 -12.79 1.91
CA CYS A 136 10.14 -13.11 3.29
C CYS A 136 9.46 -14.48 3.40
N ALA A 137 10.05 -15.39 4.17
CA ALA A 137 9.44 -16.68 4.46
C ALA A 137 8.14 -16.48 5.26
N THR A 138 7.02 -16.96 4.73
CA THR A 138 5.76 -16.98 5.48
C THR A 138 5.76 -18.14 6.48
N SER A 139 4.93 -18.03 7.52
CA SER A 139 4.75 -19.10 8.51
C SER A 139 3.43 -18.90 9.24
N ASN A 140 3.10 -19.80 10.16
CA ASN A 140 1.96 -19.64 11.07
C ASN A 140 2.18 -18.53 12.12
N THR A 141 3.41 -18.05 12.30
CA THR A 141 3.72 -16.94 13.19
C THR A 141 3.48 -15.62 12.46
N PRO A 142 2.64 -14.71 12.99
CA PRO A 142 2.42 -13.41 12.37
C PRO A 142 3.71 -12.59 12.28
N PHE A 143 3.83 -11.77 11.24
CA PHE A 143 4.92 -10.80 11.22
C PHE A 143 4.78 -9.77 12.34
N ALA A 144 5.92 -9.43 12.92
CA ALA A 144 6.12 -8.44 13.97
C ALA A 144 7.49 -7.78 13.79
N PRO A 145 7.73 -6.59 14.37
CA PRO A 145 9.04 -5.94 14.27
C PRO A 145 10.21 -6.82 14.74
N SER A 146 9.96 -7.73 15.69
CA SER A 146 10.96 -8.63 16.26
C SER A 146 11.35 -9.81 15.36
N ASN A 147 10.53 -10.20 14.39
CA ASN A 147 10.77 -11.39 13.56
C ASN A 147 10.90 -11.09 12.06
N LEU A 148 10.56 -9.88 11.61
CA LEU A 148 10.56 -9.53 10.19
C LEU A 148 11.95 -9.66 9.55
N VAL A 149 13.00 -9.21 10.24
CA VAL A 149 14.38 -9.30 9.73
C VAL A 149 14.80 -10.76 9.51
N ALA A 150 14.47 -11.64 10.46
CA ALA A 150 14.75 -13.06 10.33
C ALA A 150 13.96 -13.72 9.19
N ALA A 151 12.70 -13.31 8.99
CA ALA A 151 11.86 -13.84 7.92
C ALA A 151 12.36 -13.41 6.52
N CYS A 152 12.86 -12.19 6.37
CA CYS A 152 13.26 -11.61 5.08
C CYS A 152 14.75 -11.79 4.74
N GLY A 153 15.51 -12.46 5.60
CA GLY A 153 16.91 -12.83 5.36
C GLY A 153 17.80 -11.61 5.03
N SER A 154 18.29 -11.55 3.79
CA SER A 154 19.20 -10.48 3.32
C SER A 154 18.53 -9.11 3.14
N GLY A 155 17.22 -9.01 3.33
CA GLY A 155 16.47 -7.78 3.07
C GLY A 155 16.27 -7.54 1.57
N PHE A 156 16.40 -6.30 1.15
CA PHE A 156 16.14 -5.90 -0.24
C PHE A 156 17.35 -6.14 -1.15
N SER A 157 17.07 -6.51 -2.39
CA SER A 157 18.01 -6.59 -3.50
C SER A 157 17.45 -5.84 -4.71
N ILE A 158 18.33 -5.26 -5.53
CA ILE A 158 17.90 -4.58 -6.76
C ILE A 158 17.38 -5.63 -7.74
N LEU A 159 16.19 -5.41 -8.31
CA LEU A 159 15.70 -6.22 -9.41
C LEU A 159 16.45 -5.83 -10.70
N PRO A 160 17.24 -6.75 -11.28
CA PRO A 160 18.01 -6.44 -12.48
C PRO A 160 17.08 -6.18 -13.67
N ASN A 161 17.54 -5.35 -14.61
CA ASN A 161 16.79 -4.94 -15.79
C ASN A 161 15.45 -4.23 -15.48
N THR A 162 15.36 -3.55 -14.34
CA THR A 162 14.28 -2.60 -14.09
C THR A 162 14.26 -1.57 -15.23
N PRO A 163 13.12 -1.34 -15.91
CA PRO A 163 13.02 -0.31 -16.94
C PRO A 163 13.31 1.05 -16.31
N VAL A 164 14.46 1.63 -16.63
CA VAL A 164 14.78 3.02 -16.30
C VAL A 164 14.36 3.92 -17.47
N VAL A 165 13.68 5.02 -17.17
CA VAL A 165 13.22 6.02 -18.14
C VAL A 165 14.31 7.02 -18.44
#